data_AF-A0A1Z3HNB1-F1
#
_entry.id   AF-A0A1Z3HNB1-F1
#
_cell.length_a   1.000
_cell.length_b   1.000
_cell.length_c   1.000
_cell.angle_alpha   90.00
_cell.angle_beta   90.00
_cell.angle_gamma   90.00
#
_symmetry.space_group_name_H-M   'P 1'
#
loop_
_entity.id
_entity.type
_entity.pdbx_description
1 polymer ?
#
loop_
_entity_poly.entity_id
_entity_poly.type
_entity_poly.pdbx_seq_one_letter_code
_entity_poly.pdbx_strand_id
1 'polypeptide(L)'
;MKWPCPTKSAIALVSACGGTLFQNFDADIIFVWTWGYTSEFAKDTEKLLESLKTDPLWLQLQAVKEGNVYEVPAYWMGDSILDAYAVIDDLFKYLVDDQ
;
A
#
# COMPACT_ATOMS: atom_id res chain seq x y z
N MET A 1 -22.32 -19.28 -1.97
CA MET A 1 -21.07 -19.34 -2.76
C MET A 1 -19.98 -18.70 -1.88
N LYS A 2 -19.05 -19.50 -1.36
CA LYS A 2 -17.99 -19.02 -0.46
C LYS A 2 -16.75 -18.82 -1.31
N TRP A 3 -16.28 -17.58 -1.45
CA TRP A 3 -15.10 -17.27 -2.24
C TRP A 3 -13.87 -17.92 -1.57
N PRO A 4 -13.10 -18.78 -2.27
CA PRO A 4 -11.88 -19.34 -1.69
C PRO A 4 -10.88 -18.22 -1.43
N CYS A 5 -10.28 -18.21 -0.24
CA CYS A 5 -9.24 -17.25 0.13
C CYS A 5 -8.00 -17.48 -0.77
N PRO A 6 -7.59 -16.53 -1.62
CA PRO A 6 -6.39 -16.66 -2.42
C PRO A 6 -5.18 -16.57 -1.47
N THR A 7 -4.36 -17.61 -1.46
CA THR A 7 -3.38 -17.86 -0.38
C THR A 7 -2.02 -17.22 -0.58
N LYS A 8 -1.77 -16.41 -1.63
CA LYS A 8 -0.39 -15.96 -1.94
C LYS A 8 -0.21 -14.61 -2.66
N SER A 9 -1.23 -13.77 -2.79
CA SER A 9 -1.02 -12.46 -3.45
C SER A 9 -2.14 -11.48 -3.07
N ALA A 10 -1.98 -10.80 -1.94
CA ALA A 10 -2.83 -9.67 -1.60
C ALA A 10 -2.05 -8.38 -1.85
N ILE A 11 -2.55 -7.52 -2.75
CA ILE A 11 -2.10 -6.13 -2.87
C ILE A 11 -3.02 -5.30 -1.98
N ALA A 12 -2.49 -4.66 -0.94
CA ALA A 12 -3.24 -3.66 -0.17
C ALA A 12 -2.95 -2.27 -0.69
N LEU A 13 -4.03 -1.50 -0.89
CA LEU A 13 -4.00 -0.05 -0.84
C LEU A 13 -4.42 0.36 0.56
N VAL A 14 -3.46 0.84 1.36
CA VAL A 14 -3.78 1.40 2.67
C VAL A 14 -4.10 2.87 2.49
N SER A 15 -5.40 3.17 2.43
CA SER A 15 -5.89 4.54 2.62
C SER A 15 -6.03 4.82 4.11
N ALA A 16 -5.70 6.04 4.51
CA ALA A 16 -5.59 6.48 5.89
C ALA A 16 -6.97 6.69 6.58
N CYS A 17 -7.95 5.83 6.31
CA CYS A 17 -9.25 5.79 6.97
C CYS A 17 -9.33 4.57 7.91
N GLY A 18 -8.86 4.74 9.15
CA GLY A 18 -9.28 4.04 10.38
C GLY A 18 -9.52 2.52 10.39
N GLY A 19 -8.56 1.77 10.96
CA GLY A 19 -8.78 0.76 12.02
C GLY A 19 -9.30 -0.64 11.65
N THR A 20 -8.49 -1.65 11.98
CA THR A 20 -8.73 -3.13 12.06
C THR A 20 -8.57 -4.01 10.80
N LEU A 21 -8.05 -3.48 9.69
CA LEU A 21 -7.89 -4.29 8.47
C LEU A 21 -6.78 -5.37 8.54
N PHE A 22 -5.81 -5.24 9.46
CA PHE A 22 -4.55 -6.01 9.39
C PHE A 22 -4.55 -7.40 10.03
N GLN A 23 -5.53 -7.74 10.88
CA GLN A 23 -5.48 -9.01 11.65
C GLN A 23 -5.50 -10.28 10.78
N ASN A 24 -5.99 -10.20 9.54
CA ASN A 24 -6.03 -11.32 8.60
C ASN A 24 -5.34 -10.99 7.26
N PHE A 25 -4.42 -10.01 7.27
CA PHE A 25 -3.77 -9.56 6.05
C PHE A 25 -2.40 -10.23 5.90
N ASP A 26 -2.24 -11.04 4.85
CA ASP A 26 -1.01 -11.78 4.54
C ASP A 26 -0.52 -11.39 3.14
N ALA A 27 -0.12 -10.13 3.00
CA ALA A 27 0.48 -9.63 1.76
C ALA A 27 1.99 -9.84 1.77
N ASP A 28 2.51 -10.25 0.62
CA ASP A 28 3.94 -10.29 0.34
C ASP A 28 4.49 -8.90 0.00
N ILE A 29 3.65 -8.00 -0.54
CA ILE A 29 4.02 -6.65 -1.01
C ILE A 29 2.91 -5.66 -0.68
N ILE A 30 3.27 -4.47 -0.20
CA ILE A 30 2.32 -3.39 0.14
C ILE A 30 2.65 -2.13 -0.65
N PHE A 31 1.63 -1.54 -1.29
CA PHE A 31 1.73 -0.23 -1.92
C PHE A 31 0.98 0.80 -1.07
N VAL A 32 1.68 1.83 -0.61
CA VAL A 32 1.13 2.87 0.26
C VAL A 32 0.93 4.14 -0.56
N TRP A 33 -0.32 4.58 -0.63
CA TRP A 33 -0.67 5.84 -1.26
C TRP A 33 -1.25 6.81 -0.23
N THR A 34 -0.84 8.07 -0.28
CA THR A 34 -1.24 9.10 0.68
C THR A 34 -1.92 10.29 -0.01
N TRP A 35 -3.06 10.73 0.55
CA TRP A 35 -3.74 11.94 0.12
C TRP A 35 -3.09 13.14 0.82
N GLY A 36 -2.32 13.98 0.12
CA GLY A 36 -1.59 15.07 0.80
C GLY A 36 -0.76 15.99 -0.07
N TYR A 37 -1.28 16.47 -1.22
CA TYR A 37 -0.54 17.43 -2.09
C TYR A 37 -0.62 18.90 -1.62
N THR A 38 -1.43 19.22 -0.62
CA THR A 38 -1.53 20.56 0.00
C THR A 38 -0.89 20.58 1.38
N SER A 39 -0.25 21.69 1.75
CA SER A 39 0.70 21.78 2.88
C SER A 39 0.12 21.48 4.28
N GLU A 40 -1.20 21.63 4.46
CA GLU A 40 -1.87 21.34 5.74
C GLU A 40 -2.20 19.85 5.87
N PHE A 41 -2.76 19.25 4.80
CA PHE A 41 -3.08 17.82 4.77
C PHE A 41 -1.83 16.93 4.71
N ALA A 42 -0.74 17.40 4.09
CA ALA A 42 0.52 16.68 4.06
C ALA A 42 1.05 16.32 5.46
N LYS A 43 0.92 17.24 6.43
CA LYS A 43 1.42 17.03 7.81
C LYS A 43 0.57 16.02 8.58
N ASP A 44 -0.74 16.05 8.39
CA ASP A 44 -1.63 15.11 9.06
C ASP A 44 -1.51 13.71 8.47
N THR A 45 -1.32 13.62 7.15
CA THR A 45 -1.06 12.36 6.47
C THR A 45 0.31 11.77 6.84
N GLU A 46 1.35 12.60 6.99
CA GLU A 46 2.66 12.17 7.50
C GLU A 46 2.55 11.61 8.91
N LYS A 47 1.89 12.33 9.84
CA LYS A 47 1.67 11.83 11.21
C LYS A 47 0.90 10.51 11.25
N LEU A 48 -0.12 10.38 10.39
CA LEU A 48 -0.91 9.16 10.31
C LEU A 48 -0.09 7.99 9.76
N LEU A 49 0.73 8.25 8.74
CA LEU A 49 1.67 7.26 8.20
C LEU A 49 2.70 6.83 9.26
N GLU A 50 3.26 7.76 10.02
CA GLU A 50 4.17 7.45 11.14
C GLU A 50 3.46 6.64 12.24
N SER A 51 2.20 6.95 12.54
CA SER A 51 1.42 6.17 13.51
C SER A 51 1.12 4.75 13.01
N LEU A 52 0.93 4.57 11.70
CA LEU A 52 0.76 3.26 11.08
C LEU A 52 2.08 2.47 11.12
N LYS A 53 3.20 3.10 10.78
CA LYS A 53 4.54 2.49 10.79
C LYS A 53 4.96 2.03 12.19
N THR A 54 4.41 2.62 13.24
CA THR A 54 4.65 2.23 14.65
C THR A 54 3.62 1.27 15.23
N ASP A 55 2.57 0.90 14.47
CA ASP A 55 1.54 -0.03 14.91
C ASP A 55 2.10 -1.46 15.04
N PRO A 56 1.90 -2.16 16.19
CA PRO A 56 2.37 -3.53 16.37
C PRO A 56 1.84 -4.54 15.34
N LEU A 57 0.62 -4.35 14.82
CA LEU A 57 0.06 -5.19 13.77
C LEU A 57 0.72 -4.92 12.42
N TRP A 58 1.04 -3.66 12.12
CA TRP A 58 1.80 -3.30 10.92
C TRP A 58 3.18 -3.96 10.92
N LEU A 59 3.89 -3.85 12.03
CA LEU A 59 5.22 -4.46 12.20
C LEU A 59 5.20 -6.00 12.17
N GLN A 60 4.02 -6.63 12.30
CA GLN A 60 3.87 -8.08 12.18
C GLN A 60 3.72 -8.57 10.74
N LEU A 61 3.34 -7.71 9.79
CA LEU A 61 3.13 -8.08 8.39
C LEU A 61 4.43 -8.57 7.74
N GLN A 62 4.33 -9.61 6.93
CA GLN A 62 5.51 -10.20 6.27
C GLN A 62 6.16 -9.21 5.30
N ALA A 63 5.38 -8.54 4.45
CA ALA A 63 5.86 -7.48 3.57
C ALA A 63 6.65 -6.38 4.30
N VAL A 64 6.23 -6.00 5.51
CA VAL A 64 6.92 -4.96 6.30
C VAL A 64 8.27 -5.47 6.80
N LYS A 65 8.34 -6.72 7.27
CA LYS A 65 9.58 -7.34 7.74
C LYS A 65 10.59 -7.57 6.62
N GLU A 66 10.11 -7.85 5.42
CA GLU A 66 10.94 -8.09 4.23
C GLU A 66 11.35 -6.79 3.51
N GLY A 67 10.78 -5.65 3.90
CA GLY A 67 11.05 -4.36 3.25
C GLY A 67 10.29 -4.15 1.93
N ASN A 68 9.28 -4.98 1.66
CA ASN A 68 8.45 -4.94 0.45
C ASN A 68 7.28 -3.95 0.59
N VAL A 69 7.59 -2.74 1.05
CA VAL A 69 6.61 -1.66 1.22
C VAL A 69 7.05 -0.49 0.35
N TYR A 70 6.21 -0.14 -0.62
CA TYR A 70 6.52 0.90 -1.60
C TYR A 70 5.51 2.04 -1.49
N GLU A 71 5.99 3.24 -1.24
CA GLU A 71 5.17 4.45 -1.36
C GLU A 71 4.98 4.77 -2.85
N VAL A 72 3.72 4.92 -3.27
CA VAL A 72 3.35 5.09 -4.68
C VAL A 72 2.72 6.47 -4.91
N PRO A 73 2.88 7.06 -6.10
CA PRO A 73 2.39 8.40 -6.40
C PRO A 73 0.87 8.47 -6.67
N ALA A 74 0.36 9.69 -6.77
CA ALA A 74 -1.07 10.00 -6.91
C ALA A 74 -1.81 9.31 -8.06
N TYR A 75 -1.13 9.02 -9.17
CA TYR A 75 -1.75 8.35 -10.31
C TYR A 75 -2.24 6.93 -9.98
N TRP A 76 -1.80 6.31 -8.88
CA TRP A 76 -2.31 5.01 -8.43
C TRP A 76 -3.80 5.02 -8.05
N MET A 77 -4.41 6.19 -7.84
CA MET A 77 -5.85 6.31 -7.67
C MET A 77 -6.64 6.16 -8.97
N GLY A 78 -5.98 6.26 -10.12
CA GLY A 78 -6.55 5.94 -11.43
C GLY A 78 -7.60 6.94 -11.91
N ASP A 79 -7.18 8.11 -12.37
CA ASP A 79 -8.07 9.13 -12.95
C ASP A 79 -8.10 9.10 -14.49
N SER A 80 -7.16 8.39 -15.14
CA SER A 80 -7.03 8.32 -16.59
C SER A 80 -6.40 7.02 -17.10
N ILE A 81 -6.47 6.80 -18.42
CA ILE A 81 -5.77 5.68 -19.09
C ILE A 81 -4.25 5.83 -18.93
N LEU A 82 -3.73 7.06 -18.95
CA LEU A 82 -2.28 7.29 -18.77
C LEU A 82 -1.83 6.88 -17.37
N ASP A 83 -2.65 7.17 -16.36
CA ASP A 83 -2.38 6.75 -14.98
C ASP A 83 -2.36 5.22 -14.85
N ALA A 84 -3.30 4.54 -15.51
CA ALA A 84 -3.30 3.08 -15.55
C ALA A 84 -2.04 2.49 -16.22
N TYR A 85 -1.54 3.11 -17.29
CA TYR A 85 -0.25 2.74 -17.89
C TYR A 85 0.92 2.96 -16.92
N ALA A 86 0.95 4.09 -16.20
CA ALA A 86 1.99 4.37 -15.22
C ALA A 86 1.98 3.38 -14.03
N VAL A 87 0.81 2.92 -13.60
CA VAL A 87 0.70 1.84 -12.59
C VAL A 87 1.33 0.55 -13.12
N ILE A 88 1.11 0.20 -14.40
CA ILE A 88 1.73 -0.99 -14.98
C ILE A 88 3.26 -0.89 -14.95
N ASP A 89 3.82 0.27 -15.31
CA ASP A 89 5.27 0.49 -15.25
C ASP A 89 5.82 0.30 -13.83
N ASP A 90 5.13 0.82 -12.81
CA ASP A 90 5.53 0.62 -11.41
C ASP A 90 5.44 -0.86 -10.99
N LEU A 91 4.41 -1.59 -11.45
CA LEU A 91 4.30 -3.03 -11.17
C LEU A 91 5.48 -3.79 -11.77
N PHE A 92 5.92 -3.48 -12.99
CA PHE A 92 7.12 -4.11 -13.54
C PHE A 92 8.37 -3.75 -12.73
N LYS A 93 8.53 -2.48 -12.37
CA LYS A 93 9.66 -2.01 -11.57
C LYS A 93 9.77 -2.69 -10.21
N TYR A 94 8.66 -2.87 -9.49
CA TYR A 94 8.69 -3.38 -8.11
C TYR A 94 8.48 -4.89 -8.01
N LEU A 95 7.89 -5.54 -9.01
CA LEU A 95 7.55 -6.96 -8.95
C LEU A 95 8.41 -7.85 -9.85
N VAL A 96 9.06 -7.29 -10.87
CA VAL A 96 9.72 -8.06 -11.93
C VAL A 96 11.20 -7.74 -12.02
N ASP A 97 11.55 -6.46 -12.03
CA ASP A 97 12.95 -6.04 -12.05
C ASP A 97 13.54 -6.18 -10.62
N ASP A 98 14.60 -6.98 -10.48
CA ASP A 98 15.31 -7.39 -9.24
C ASP A 98 14.81 -8.67 -8.49
N GLN A 99 14.37 -9.69 -9.22
CA GLN A 99 14.53 -11.11 -8.80
C GLN A 99 15.88 -11.68 -9.23
#